data_AF-A0A2S5SQ79-F1
#
_entry.id   AF-A0A2S5SQ79-F1
#
_cell.length_a   1.000
_cell.length_b   1.000
_cell.length_c   1.000
_cell.angle_alpha   90.00
_cell.angle_beta   90.00
_cell.angle_gamma   90.00
#
_symmetry.space_group_name_H-M   'P 1'
#
loop_
_entity.id
_entity.type
_entity.pdbx_description
1 polymer ?
#
loop_
_entity_poly.entity_id
_entity_poly.type
_entity_poly.pdbx_seq_one_letter_code
_entity_poly.pdbx_strand_id
1 'polypeptide(L)'
;MLGRVILDHGKHKVVIDKVSILSTQEELDGPLVGEGLKAFSFSAYVGESSEISHDAARREIHGLLQQILNAGWQPLVSRSRPRLQGRYRLEHTLATSNINGLDPAYLPTLEEW
;
A
#
# COMPACT_ATOMS: atom_id res chain seq x y z
N MET A 1 6.17 -3.17 21.82
CA MET A 1 6.74 -1.92 21.25
C MET A 1 6.55 -2.02 19.75
N LEU A 2 6.02 -0.98 19.11
CA LEU A 2 5.89 -0.96 17.65
C LEU A 2 7.20 -0.47 17.02
N GLY A 3 7.49 -1.00 15.83
CA GLY A 3 8.69 -0.67 15.06
C GLY A 3 8.45 0.38 13.98
N ARG A 4 9.56 0.73 13.33
CA ARG A 4 9.62 1.57 12.14
C ARG A 4 10.32 0.80 11.04
N VAL A 5 9.74 0.79 9.84
CA VAL A 5 10.35 0.25 8.62
C VAL A 5 10.69 1.41 7.68
N ILE A 6 11.87 1.34 7.07
CA ILE A 6 12.32 2.29 6.06
C ILE A 6 12.54 1.51 4.78
N LEU A 7 11.76 1.80 3.75
CA LEU A 7 11.96 1.24 2.41
C LEU A 7 12.73 2.27 1.60
N ASP A 8 14.01 1.99 1.37
CA ASP A 8 14.95 2.91 0.71
C ASP A 8 15.48 2.27 -0.57
N HIS A 9 15.00 2.76 -1.72
CA HIS A 9 15.46 2.38 -3.06
C HIS A 9 16.20 3.56 -3.73
N GLY A 10 16.97 4.31 -2.95
CA GLY A 10 17.76 5.45 -3.41
C GLY A 10 16.90 6.69 -3.68
N LYS A 11 16.32 6.80 -4.89
CA LYS A 11 15.48 7.96 -5.26
C LYS A 11 14.09 7.92 -4.64
N HIS A 12 13.62 6.73 -4.27
CA HIS A 12 12.30 6.52 -3.68
C HIS A 12 12.47 6.00 -2.26
N LYS A 13 11.94 6.74 -1.29
CA LYS A 13 12.05 6.41 0.12
C LYS A 13 10.72 6.60 0.82
N VAL A 14 10.25 5.58 1.51
CA VAL A 14 9.07 5.67 2.37
C VAL A 14 9.37 5.15 3.77
N VAL A 15 8.82 5.83 4.76
CA VAL A 15 8.91 5.45 6.17
C VAL A 15 7.53 4.99 6.61
N ILE A 16 7.48 3.81 7.22
CA ILE A 16 6.27 3.23 7.77
C ILE A 16 6.48 3.08 9.27
N ASP A 17 5.70 3.81 10.06
CA ASP A 17 5.67 3.69 11.51
C ASP A 17 4.67 2.62 11.95
N LYS A 18 4.64 2.34 13.26
CA LYS A 18 3.64 1.46 13.90
C LYS A 18 3.65 0.01 13.37
N VAL A 19 4.79 -0.45 12.90
CA VAL A 19 4.96 -1.80 12.34
C VAL A 19 4.98 -2.82 13.48
N SER A 20 4.16 -3.85 13.37
CA SER A 20 4.03 -4.93 14.35
C SER A 20 4.74 -6.21 13.91
N ILE A 21 4.71 -6.50 12.61
CA ILE A 21 5.30 -7.69 12.01
C ILE A 21 6.06 -7.26 10.76
N LEU A 22 7.26 -7.79 10.58
CA LEU A 22 8.03 -7.73 9.34
C LEU A 22 8.44 -9.15 8.98
N SER A 23 8.20 -9.55 7.74
CA SER A 23 8.71 -10.79 7.17
C SER A 23 9.45 -10.50 5.89
N THR A 24 10.49 -11.28 5.62
CA THR A 24 11.30 -11.19 4.41
C THR A 24 11.47 -12.59 3.84
N GLN A 25 11.69 -12.66 2.54
CA GLN A 25 11.92 -13.90 1.83
C GLN A 25 13.13 -13.73 0.92
N GLU A 26 13.95 -14.75 0.86
CA GLU A 26 15.08 -14.90 -0.07
C GLU A 26 14.81 -16.11 -0.98
N GLU A 27 15.43 -16.12 -2.16
CA GLU A 27 15.46 -17.30 -3.03
C GLU A 27 16.77 -18.05 -2.82
N LEU A 28 16.68 -19.32 -2.38
CA LEU A 28 17.85 -20.18 -2.17
C LEU A 28 18.20 -21.00 -3.42
N ASP A 29 17.22 -21.22 -4.29
CA ASP A 29 17.33 -21.89 -5.57
C ASP A 29 16.42 -21.20 -6.61
N GLY A 30 16.96 -20.89 -7.80
CA GLY A 30 16.19 -20.20 -8.84
C GLY A 30 16.93 -19.03 -9.52
N PRO A 31 16.22 -18.28 -10.38
CA PRO A 31 16.82 -17.22 -11.18
C PRO A 31 17.23 -15.99 -10.37
N LEU A 32 16.70 -15.78 -9.16
CA LEU A 32 17.00 -14.63 -8.30
C LEU A 32 18.01 -14.96 -7.19
N VAL A 33 18.63 -16.14 -7.23
CA VAL A 33 19.69 -16.51 -6.27
C VAL A 33 20.82 -15.49 -6.37
N GLY A 34 21.19 -14.93 -5.22
CA GLY A 34 22.22 -13.89 -5.12
C GLY A 34 21.73 -12.45 -5.29
N GLU A 35 20.44 -12.23 -5.60
CA GLU A 35 19.83 -10.88 -5.54
C GLU A 35 19.50 -10.45 -4.10
N GLY A 36 19.59 -11.38 -3.14
CA GLY A 36 19.25 -11.16 -1.74
C GLY A 36 17.76 -11.33 -1.48
N LEU A 37 17.12 -10.32 -0.86
CA LEU A 37 15.69 -10.40 -0.52
C LEU A 37 14.80 -10.29 -1.76
N LYS A 38 14.04 -11.34 -2.07
CA LYS A 38 13.08 -11.36 -3.19
C LYS A 38 11.76 -10.67 -2.84
N ALA A 39 11.36 -10.70 -1.57
CA ALA A 39 10.11 -10.12 -1.11
C ALA A 39 10.19 -9.73 0.35
N PHE A 40 9.37 -8.74 0.72
CA PHE A 40 9.09 -8.40 2.11
C PHE A 40 7.60 -8.12 2.27
N SER A 41 7.09 -8.33 3.48
CA SER A 41 5.75 -7.91 3.87
C SER A 41 5.77 -7.44 5.31
N PHE A 42 4.92 -6.50 5.64
CA PHE A 42 4.79 -6.01 7.01
C PHE A 42 3.32 -5.79 7.35
N SER A 43 3.03 -5.79 8.64
CA SER A 43 1.75 -5.37 9.20
C SER A 43 1.99 -4.16 10.09
N ALA A 44 1.16 -3.14 9.96
CA ALA A 44 1.25 -1.91 10.74
C ALA A 44 -0.13 -1.52 11.29
N TYR A 45 -0.14 -0.87 12.45
CA TYR A 45 -1.35 -0.30 13.01
C TYR A 45 -1.67 1.03 12.33
N VAL A 46 -2.95 1.26 12.04
CA VAL A 46 -3.44 2.50 11.41
C VAL A 46 -3.55 3.64 12.42
N GLY A 47 -3.63 3.35 13.72
CA GLY A 47 -3.77 4.34 14.79
C GLY A 47 -3.00 3.96 16.06
N GLU A 48 -3.01 4.84 17.06
CA GLU A 48 -2.44 4.58 18.40
C GLU A 48 -3.33 3.66 19.26
N SER A 49 -4.62 3.61 18.93
CA SER A 49 -5.65 2.85 19.64
C SER A 49 -6.04 1.61 18.85
N SER A 50 -6.46 0.56 19.56
CA SER A 50 -7.10 -0.62 18.95
C SER A 50 -8.46 -0.30 18.33
N GLU A 51 -9.08 0.81 18.75
CA GLU A 51 -10.35 1.30 18.25
C GLU A 51 -10.17 2.69 17.66
N ILE A 52 -10.56 2.87 16.40
CA ILE A 52 -10.57 4.13 15.68
C ILE A 52 -11.89 4.26 14.91
N SER A 53 -12.38 5.47 14.69
CA SER A 53 -13.58 5.67 13.88
C SER A 53 -13.31 5.38 12.40
N HIS A 54 -14.35 5.00 11.66
CA HIS A 54 -14.24 4.78 10.21
C HIS A 54 -13.68 6.01 9.48
N ASP A 55 -14.11 7.24 9.85
CA ASP A 55 -13.59 8.46 9.24
C ASP A 55 -12.10 8.68 9.53
N ALA A 56 -11.66 8.39 10.75
CA ALA A 56 -10.24 8.47 11.12
C ALA A 56 -9.42 7.43 10.37
N ALA A 57 -9.89 6.17 10.32
CA ALA A 57 -9.23 5.10 9.57
C ALA A 57 -9.06 5.44 8.09
N ARG A 58 -10.12 5.96 7.46
CA ARG A 58 -10.12 6.42 6.07
C ARG A 58 -9.05 7.48 5.84
N ARG A 59 -8.93 8.48 6.71
CA ARG A 59 -7.92 9.54 6.60
C ARG A 59 -6.50 9.01 6.80
N GLU A 60 -6.27 8.16 7.80
CA GLU A 60 -4.95 7.59 8.10
C GLU A 60 -4.44 6.70 6.96
N ILE A 61 -5.29 5.78 6.46
CA ILE A 61 -4.93 4.88 5.35
C ILE A 61 -4.59 5.67 4.09
N HIS A 62 -5.42 6.64 3.71
CA HIS A 62 -5.16 7.45 2.52
C HIS A 62 -3.99 8.42 2.71
N GLY A 63 -3.74 8.89 3.94
CA GLY A 63 -2.52 9.63 4.28
C GLY A 63 -1.27 8.80 4.01
N LEU A 64 -1.27 7.53 4.42
CA LEU A 64 -0.18 6.60 4.14
C LEU A 64 0.00 6.34 2.63
N LEU A 65 -1.09 6.10 1.91
CA LEU A 65 -1.04 5.92 0.45
C LEU A 65 -0.47 7.16 -0.24
N GLN A 66 -0.86 8.36 0.19
CA GLN A 66 -0.34 9.60 -0.37
C GLN A 66 1.15 9.80 -0.07
N GLN A 67 1.64 9.40 1.12
CA GLN A 67 3.07 9.40 1.43
C GLN A 67 3.85 8.47 0.49
N ILE A 68 3.33 7.28 0.21
CA ILE A 68 3.91 6.32 -0.74
C ILE A 68 3.97 6.93 -2.15
N LEU A 69 2.87 7.53 -2.61
CA LEU A 69 2.82 8.18 -3.93
C LEU A 69 3.77 9.39 -4.02
N ASN A 70 3.83 10.21 -2.98
CA ASN A 70 4.74 11.36 -2.91
C ASN A 70 6.22 10.95 -2.88
N ALA A 71 6.52 9.74 -2.38
CA ALA A 71 7.83 9.12 -2.46
C ALA A 71 8.17 8.59 -3.88
N GLY A 72 7.30 8.80 -4.87
CA GLY A 72 7.50 8.46 -6.28
C GLY A 72 7.04 7.06 -6.68
N TRP A 73 6.44 6.30 -5.76
CA TRP A 73 5.86 5.00 -6.08
C TRP A 73 4.60 5.16 -6.93
N GLN A 74 4.34 4.18 -7.79
CA GLN A 74 3.20 4.21 -8.70
C GLN A 74 2.37 2.93 -8.58
N PRO A 75 1.04 3.01 -8.74
CA PRO A 75 0.20 1.83 -8.75
C PRO A 75 0.56 0.93 -9.94
N LEU A 76 0.76 -0.36 -9.68
CA LEU A 76 0.89 -1.36 -10.72
C LEU A 76 -0.49 -1.59 -11.36
N VAL A 77 -0.62 -1.32 -12.65
CA VAL A 77 -1.83 -1.58 -13.43
C VAL A 77 -1.48 -2.54 -14.56
N SER A 78 -2.09 -3.73 -14.58
CA SER A 78 -1.87 -4.70 -15.65
C SER A 78 -2.20 -4.10 -17.03
N ARG A 79 -1.42 -4.44 -18.05
CA ARG A 79 -1.53 -3.86 -19.40
C ARG A 79 -2.91 -4.05 -20.04
N SER A 80 -3.61 -5.13 -19.69
CA SER A 80 -4.94 -5.45 -20.21
C SER A 80 -6.08 -4.71 -19.50
N ARG A 81 -5.78 -3.90 -18.49
CA ARG A 81 -6.79 -3.25 -17.64
C ARG A 81 -6.87 -1.75 -17.94
N PRO A 82 -8.06 -1.15 -17.80
CA PRO A 82 -8.23 0.27 -18.05
C PRO A 82 -7.51 1.10 -16.98
N ARG A 83 -6.91 2.22 -17.40
CA ARG A 83 -6.22 3.17 -16.52
C ARG A 83 -7.22 4.19 -15.94
N LEU A 84 -8.21 3.67 -15.23
CA LEU A 84 -9.21 4.50 -14.55
C LEU A 84 -8.59 5.18 -13.32
N GLN A 85 -9.13 6.32 -12.96
CA GLN A 85 -8.70 7.14 -11.83
C GLN A 85 -9.90 7.57 -11.00
N GLY A 86 -9.66 7.95 -9.75
CA GLY A 86 -10.67 8.55 -8.89
C GLY A 86 -11.87 7.64 -8.66
N ARG A 87 -13.04 8.27 -8.62
CA ARG A 87 -14.34 7.61 -8.49
C ARG A 87 -14.57 6.54 -9.57
N TYR A 88 -14.14 6.76 -10.82
CA TYR A 88 -14.30 5.76 -11.88
C TYR A 88 -13.54 4.46 -11.60
N ARG A 89 -12.38 4.54 -10.95
CA ARG A 89 -11.64 3.33 -10.53
C ARG A 89 -12.32 2.62 -9.36
N LEU A 90 -12.88 3.39 -8.42
CA LEU A 90 -13.70 2.84 -7.32
C LEU A 90 -14.90 2.06 -7.90
N GLU A 91 -15.72 2.72 -8.72
CA GLU A 91 -16.92 2.13 -9.32
C GLU A 91 -16.59 0.85 -10.11
N HIS A 92 -15.53 0.89 -10.94
CA HIS A 92 -15.09 -0.27 -11.69
C HIS A 92 -14.62 -1.42 -10.80
N THR A 93 -13.94 -1.12 -9.69
CA THR A 93 -13.42 -2.12 -8.73
C THR A 93 -14.53 -2.71 -7.87
N LEU A 94 -15.60 -1.96 -7.59
CA LEU A 94 -16.78 -2.51 -6.91
C LEU A 94 -17.61 -3.38 -7.86
N ALA A 95 -17.68 -3.00 -9.14
CA ALA A 95 -18.42 -3.75 -10.16
C ALA A 95 -17.70 -5.02 -10.65
N THR A 96 -16.39 -5.13 -10.43
CA THR A 96 -15.56 -6.23 -10.95
C THR A 96 -14.59 -6.73 -9.88
N SER A 97 -14.31 -8.03 -9.81
CA SER A 97 -13.15 -8.51 -9.03
C SER A 97 -11.87 -8.04 -9.72
N ASN A 98 -11.37 -6.87 -9.34
CA ASN A 98 -10.25 -6.21 -10.00
C ASN A 98 -8.96 -6.36 -9.18
N ILE A 99 -8.01 -7.10 -9.74
CA ILE A 99 -6.68 -7.31 -9.16
C ILE A 99 -5.88 -6.01 -8.96
N ASN A 100 -6.21 -4.95 -9.70
CA ASN A 100 -5.49 -3.68 -9.60
C ASN A 100 -5.96 -2.83 -8.40
N GLY A 101 -7.05 -3.21 -7.72
CA GLY A 101 -7.57 -2.48 -6.56
C GLY A 101 -7.97 -1.02 -6.82
N LEU A 102 -8.16 -0.29 -5.73
CA LEU A 102 -8.56 1.12 -5.73
C LEU A 102 -7.46 2.04 -6.27
N ASP A 103 -7.84 3.28 -6.61
CA ASP A 103 -6.87 4.33 -6.91
C ASP A 103 -6.26 4.85 -5.60
N PRO A 104 -4.95 4.70 -5.35
CA PRO A 104 -4.34 5.18 -4.11
C PRO A 104 -4.37 6.71 -3.98
N ALA A 105 -4.58 7.47 -5.06
CA ALA A 105 -4.70 8.93 -5.04
C ALA A 105 -6.13 9.42 -4.75
N TYR A 106 -7.12 8.53 -4.77
CA TYR A 106 -8.52 8.90 -4.53
C TYR A 106 -8.87 8.74 -3.06
N LEU A 107 -9.24 9.83 -2.40
CA LEU A 107 -9.81 9.78 -1.04
C LEU A 107 -11.34 9.61 -1.16
N PRO A 108 -11.91 8.42 -0.88
CA PRO A 108 -13.35 8.20 -0.91
C PRO A 108 -14.04 9.05 0.16
N THR A 109 -15.33 9.33 -0.03
CA THR A 109 -16.17 9.89 1.05
C THR A 109 -16.36 8.86 2.17
N LEU A 110 -16.93 9.28 3.31
CA LEU A 110 -17.27 8.34 4.39
C LEU A 110 -18.36 7.34 3.96
N GLU A 111 -19.24 7.72 3.03
CA GLU A 111 -20.29 6.83 2.50
C GLU A 111 -19.72 5.81 1.50
N GLU A 112 -18.65 6.17 0.79
CA GLU A 112 -17.93 5.27 -0.12
C GLU A 112 -16.97 4.31 0.59
N TRP A 113 -16.74 4.51 1.89
CA TRP A 113 -15.82 3.76 2.75
C TRP A 113 -16.54 2.68 3.56
#